data_AF-A0A977KS52-F1
#
_entry.id   AF-A0A977KS52-F1
#
_cell.length_a   1.000
_cell.length_b   1.000
_cell.length_c   1.000
_cell.angle_alpha   90.00
_cell.angle_beta   90.00
_cell.angle_gamma   90.00
#
_symmetry.space_group_name_H-M   'P 1'
#
loop_
_entity.id
_entity.type
_entity.pdbx_description
1 polymer ?
#
loop_
_entity_poly.entity_id
_entity_poly.type
_entity_poly.pdbx_seq_one_letter_code
_entity_poly.pdbx_strand_id
1 'polypeptide(L)'
;MFHFPLKKNMNEQEQWARLIANAWSNPSILANLRQDPKTEIERLQAEKPPELGDISDLGSGAGGFFAIPDLPEGLGSLTLKELEQFLSENPGIFGIMQLCCI
;
A
#
# COMPACT_ATOMS: atom_id res chain seq x y z
N MET A 1 -27.07 9.47 -21.07
CA MET A 1 -26.98 9.33 -19.60
C MET A 1 -25.54 8.96 -19.29
N PHE A 2 -24.74 9.91 -18.82
CA PHE A 2 -23.33 9.66 -18.51
C PHE A 2 -23.25 8.83 -17.24
N HIS A 3 -22.89 7.56 -17.38
CA HIS A 3 -22.53 6.69 -16.26
C HIS A 3 -21.14 7.15 -15.78
N PHE A 4 -21.11 8.02 -14.78
CA PHE A 4 -19.89 8.25 -14.01
C PHE A 4 -19.66 6.97 -13.19
N PRO A 5 -18.58 6.20 -13.42
CA PRO A 5 -18.26 5.14 -12.48
C PRO A 5 -17.99 5.81 -11.15
N LEU A 6 -18.78 5.44 -10.14
CA LEU A 6 -18.52 5.74 -8.74
C LEU A 6 -17.04 5.42 -8.51
N LYS A 7 -16.23 6.44 -8.21
CA LYS A 7 -14.88 6.25 -7.69
C LYS A 7 -15.06 5.31 -6.50
N LYS A 8 -14.70 4.04 -6.66
CA LYS A 8 -14.68 3.08 -5.55
C LYS A 8 -13.66 3.69 -4.59
N ASN A 9 -14.14 4.24 -3.47
CA ASN A 9 -13.24 4.70 -2.42
C ASN A 9 -12.38 3.50 -2.07
N MET A 10 -11.09 3.59 -2.37
CA MET A 10 -10.14 2.52 -2.19
C MET A 10 -9.99 2.33 -0.70
N ASN A 11 -10.27 1.14 -0.18
CA ASN A 11 -10.19 0.94 1.26
C ASN A 11 -8.72 1.01 1.71
N GLU A 12 -8.47 1.23 3.00
CA GLU A 12 -7.12 1.35 3.55
C GLU A 12 -6.24 0.13 3.19
N GLN A 13 -6.84 -1.07 3.11
CA GLN A 13 -6.17 -2.30 2.71
C GLN A 13 -5.66 -2.24 1.25
N GLU A 14 -6.49 -1.79 0.32
CA GLU A 14 -6.13 -1.63 -1.10
C GLU A 14 -5.04 -0.56 -1.27
N GLN A 15 -5.05 0.49 -0.44
CA GLN A 15 -3.98 1.51 -0.41
C GLN A 15 -2.66 0.96 0.13
N TRP A 16 -2.69 0.18 1.22
CA TRP A 16 -1.50 -0.50 1.74
C TRP A 16 -0.94 -1.53 0.78
N ALA A 17 -1.80 -2.32 0.14
CA ALA A 17 -1.40 -3.29 -0.88
C ALA A 17 -0.62 -2.63 -2.02
N ARG A 18 -1.11 -1.50 -2.52
CA ARG A 18 -0.43 -0.69 -3.54
C ARG A 18 0.89 -0.12 -3.08
N LEU A 19 0.92 0.44 -1.87
CA LEU A 19 2.13 1.01 -1.29
C LEU A 19 3.24 -0.05 -1.20
N ILE A 20 2.91 -1.24 -0.69
CA ILE A 20 3.87 -2.33 -0.51
C ILE A 20 4.30 -2.93 -1.85
N ALA A 21 3.37 -3.15 -2.78
CA ALA A 21 3.70 -3.66 -4.11
C ALA A 21 4.66 -2.69 -4.86
N ASN A 22 4.41 -1.38 -4.76
CA ASN A 22 5.32 -0.36 -5.30
C ASN A 22 6.66 -0.33 -4.55
N ALA A 23 6.65 -0.42 -3.22
CA ALA A 23 7.88 -0.45 -2.43
C ALA A 23 8.78 -1.63 -2.83
N TRP A 24 8.23 -2.83 -3.04
CA TRP A 24 9.02 -3.96 -3.53
C TRP A 24 9.57 -3.77 -4.95
N SER A 25 8.92 -2.95 -5.75
CA SER A 25 9.41 -2.57 -7.08
C SER A 25 10.39 -1.40 -7.04
N ASN A 26 10.51 -0.69 -5.91
CA ASN A 26 11.35 0.48 -5.72
C ASN A 26 12.15 0.40 -4.41
N PRO A 27 13.41 -0.08 -4.46
CA PRO A 27 14.24 -0.26 -3.27
C PRO A 27 14.41 0.99 -2.40
N SER A 28 14.37 2.19 -3.01
CA SER A 28 14.47 3.45 -2.27
C SER A 28 13.22 3.71 -1.43
N ILE A 29 12.03 3.50 -2.00
CA ILE A 29 10.77 3.64 -1.26
C ILE A 29 10.71 2.61 -0.13
N LEU A 30 11.10 1.36 -0.39
CA LEU A 30 11.13 0.31 0.63
C LEU A 30 12.08 0.64 1.79
N ALA A 31 13.28 1.14 1.48
CA ALA A 31 14.24 1.56 2.50
C ALA A 31 13.70 2.72 3.34
N ASN A 32 13.13 3.74 2.69
CA ASN A 32 12.54 4.89 3.37
C ASN A 32 11.35 4.49 4.24
N LEU A 33 10.45 3.63 3.74
CA LEU A 33 9.31 3.11 4.50
C LEU A 33 9.74 2.26 5.70
N ARG A 34 10.87 1.57 5.64
CA ARG A 34 11.42 0.82 6.79
C ARG A 34 12.06 1.72 7.83
N GLN A 35 12.60 2.87 7.41
CA GLN A 35 13.31 3.81 8.28
C GLN A 35 12.37 4.82 8.93
N ASP A 36 11.55 5.51 8.12
CA ASP A 36 10.56 6.49 8.56
C ASP A 36 9.29 6.39 7.71
N PRO A 37 8.44 5.37 7.96
CA PRO A 37 7.22 5.14 7.22
C PRO A 37 6.26 6.32 7.26
N LYS A 38 6.21 7.08 8.36
CA LYS A 38 5.30 8.22 8.48
C LYS A 38 5.72 9.31 7.50
N THR A 39 6.96 9.76 7.57
CA THR A 39 7.46 10.82 6.68
C THR A 39 7.47 10.39 5.23
N GLU A 40 7.78 9.13 4.93
CA GLU A 40 7.74 8.62 3.56
C GLU A 40 6.30 8.55 3.01
N ILE A 41 5.31 8.13 3.80
CA ILE A 41 3.89 8.15 3.39
C ILE A 41 3.42 9.58 3.16
N GLU A 42 3.72 10.52 4.06
CA GLU A 42 3.39 11.94 3.89
C GLU A 42 4.02 12.52 2.62
N ARG A 43 5.29 12.17 2.33
CA ARG A 43 6.00 12.57 1.10
C ARG A 43 5.30 12.01 -0.14
N LEU A 44 4.98 10.72 -0.15
CA LEU A 44 4.32 10.05 -1.28
C LEU A 44 2.89 10.59 -1.51
N GLN A 45 2.16 10.93 -0.45
CA GLN A 45 0.86 11.60 -0.54
C GLN A 45 0.95 13.02 -1.10
N ALA A 46 2.03 13.74 -0.80
CA ALA A 46 2.28 15.07 -1.34
C ALA A 46 2.70 15.02 -2.82
N GLU A 47 3.59 14.09 -3.18
CA GLU A 47 4.10 13.93 -4.55
C GLU A 47 3.12 13.25 -5.49
N LYS A 48 2.22 12.40 -4.97
CA LYS A 48 1.21 11.63 -5.72
C LYS A 48 1.80 10.95 -6.96
N PRO A 49 2.82 10.10 -6.80
CA PRO A 49 3.41 9.42 -7.94
C PRO A 49 2.35 8.59 -8.69
N PRO A 50 2.34 8.65 -10.03
CA PRO A 50 1.25 8.09 -10.84
C PRO A 50 1.11 6.56 -10.69
N GLU A 51 2.19 5.88 -10.32
CA GLU A 51 2.27 4.45 -10.06
C GLU A 51 1.63 4.00 -8.73
N LEU A 52 1.51 4.91 -7.76
CA LEU A 52 0.97 4.61 -6.42
C LEU A 52 -0.53 4.91 -6.33
N GLY A 53 -1.01 5.86 -7.13
CA GLY A 53 -2.39 6.29 -7.13
C GLY A 53 -2.76 7.07 -5.87
N ASP A 54 -4.05 7.02 -5.50
CA ASP A 54 -4.55 7.72 -4.32
C ASP A 54 -4.31 6.89 -3.06
N ILE A 55 -3.43 7.38 -2.19
CA ILE A 55 -3.11 6.77 -0.88
C ILE A 55 -3.44 7.72 0.28
N SER A 56 -4.38 8.65 0.07
CA SER A 56 -4.68 9.74 1.02
C SER A 56 -5.29 9.27 2.35
N ASP A 57 -5.79 8.04 2.43
CA ASP A 57 -6.34 7.49 3.68
C ASP A 57 -5.27 6.79 4.54
N LEU A 58 -4.05 6.58 4.01
CA LEU A 58 -2.90 6.07 4.76
C LEU A 58 -2.34 7.17 5.68
N GLY A 59 -2.76 7.23 6.96
CA GLY A 59 -2.10 8.17 7.90
C GLY A 59 -2.94 8.73 9.03
N SER A 60 -4.23 8.40 9.12
CA SER A 60 -5.10 8.96 10.16
C SER A 60 -5.32 8.05 11.38
N GLY A 61 -4.94 6.76 11.34
CA GLY A 61 -5.23 5.83 12.45
C GLY A 61 -4.29 4.64 12.68
N ALA A 62 -3.38 4.31 11.78
CA ALA A 62 -2.60 3.08 11.89
C ALA A 62 -1.33 3.26 12.76
N GLY A 63 -1.51 3.22 14.07
CA GLY A 63 -0.43 3.11 15.07
C GLY A 63 0.26 1.73 15.10
N GLY A 64 0.43 1.08 13.95
CA GLY A 64 1.06 -0.22 13.82
C GLY A 64 2.20 -0.14 12.79
N PHE A 65 3.38 0.27 13.23
CA PHE A 65 4.58 0.16 12.41
C PHE A 65 4.96 -1.33 12.35
N PHE A 66 4.56 -2.01 11.27
CA PHE A 66 5.03 -3.35 10.97
C PHE A 66 6.28 -3.28 10.08
N ALA A 67 7.26 -4.13 10.35
CA ALA A 67 8.43 -4.25 9.49
C ALA A 67 7.97 -4.79 8.12
N ILE A 68 8.04 -3.96 7.07
CA ILE A 68 7.76 -4.39 5.70
C ILE A 68 8.84 -5.41 5.30
N PRO A 69 8.53 -6.70 5.08
CA PRO A 69 9.54 -7.70 4.76
C PRO A 69 10.03 -7.54 3.33
N ASP A 70 11.11 -8.25 3.00
CA ASP A 70 11.55 -8.37 1.62
C ASP A 70 10.53 -9.16 0.81
N LEU A 71 10.52 -8.94 -0.51
CA LEU A 71 9.67 -9.67 -1.43
C LEU A 71 10.05 -11.17 -1.35
N PRO A 72 9.15 -12.05 -0.89
CA PRO A 72 9.46 -13.47 -0.83
C PRO A 72 9.66 -14.04 -2.24
N GLU A 73 10.57 -15.00 -2.40
CA GLU A 73 10.96 -15.56 -3.71
C GLU A 73 9.75 -16.03 -4.53
N GLY A 74 8.73 -16.60 -3.88
CA GLY A 74 7.50 -17.07 -4.55
C GLY A 74 6.60 -15.95 -5.13
N LEU A 75 6.80 -14.69 -4.73
CA LEU A 75 6.07 -13.54 -5.25
C LEU A 75 6.92 -12.71 -6.24
N GLY A 76 8.21 -13.01 -6.39
CA GLY A 76 9.12 -12.28 -7.28
C GLY A 76 8.80 -12.39 -8.77
N SER A 77 8.02 -13.39 -9.18
CA SER A 77 7.58 -13.57 -10.57
C SER A 77 6.28 -12.85 -10.91
N LEU A 78 5.59 -12.27 -9.92
CA LEU A 78 4.30 -11.61 -10.10
C LEU A 78 4.49 -10.17 -10.58
N THR A 79 3.57 -9.72 -11.44
CA THR A 79 3.49 -8.32 -11.83
C THR A 79 2.99 -7.44 -10.69
N LEU A 80 3.21 -6.13 -10.78
CA LEU A 80 2.71 -5.16 -9.78
C LEU A 80 1.21 -5.34 -9.52
N LYS A 81 0.40 -5.56 -10.57
CA LYS A 81 -1.05 -5.78 -10.43
C LYS A 81 -1.40 -7.09 -9.72
N GLU A 82 -0.66 -8.16 -9.99
CA GLU A 82 -0.87 -9.45 -9.33
C GLU A 82 -0.44 -9.39 -7.86
N LEU A 83 0.63 -8.65 -7.54
CA LEU A 83 1.06 -8.38 -6.17
C LEU A 83 0.01 -7.55 -5.42
N GLU A 84 -0.47 -6.47 -6.02
CA GLU A 84 -1.56 -5.66 -5.45
C GLU A 84 -2.80 -6.50 -5.18
N GLN A 85 -3.21 -7.32 -6.15
CA GLN A 85 -4.36 -8.20 -6.00
C GLN A 85 -4.15 -9.24 -4.91
N PHE A 86 -2.97 -9.89 -4.86
CA PHE A 86 -2.63 -10.86 -3.84
C PHE A 86 -2.68 -10.26 -2.42
N LEU A 87 -2.11 -9.07 -2.24
CA LEU A 87 -2.11 -8.35 -0.96
C LEU A 87 -3.50 -7.84 -0.58
N SER A 88 -4.34 -7.51 -1.56
CA SER A 88 -5.73 -7.10 -1.35
C SER A 88 -6.63 -8.28 -0.97
N GLU A 89 -6.40 -9.46 -1.54
CA GLU A 89 -7.20 -10.67 -1.28
C GLU A 89 -6.82 -11.36 0.04
N ASN A 90 -5.61 -11.11 0.55
CA ASN A 90 -5.11 -11.69 1.78
C ASN A 90 -4.80 -10.60 2.83
N PRO A 91 -5.83 -9.94 3.39
CA PRO A 91 -5.62 -8.98 4.47
C PRO A 91 -4.95 -9.65 5.68
N GLY A 92 -4.02 -8.96 6.31
CA GLY A 92 -3.22 -9.46 7.43
C GLY A 92 -1.94 -10.22 7.04
N ILE A 93 -1.76 -10.62 5.77
CA ILE A 93 -0.44 -11.00 5.27
C ILE A 93 0.45 -9.75 5.35
N PHE A 94 1.52 -9.84 6.15
CA PHE A 94 2.43 -8.75 6.55
C PHE A 94 1.93 -7.78 7.63
N GLY A 95 0.93 -8.15 8.42
CA GLY A 95 0.45 -7.29 9.50
C GLY A 95 -0.27 -6.04 8.99
N ILE A 96 -0.63 -6.01 7.69
CA ILE A 96 -1.63 -5.10 7.13
C ILE A 96 -2.99 -5.55 7.66
N MET A 97 -3.22 -5.37 8.95
CA MET A 97 -4.56 -5.49 9.51
C MET A 97 -5.25 -4.16 9.25
N GLN A 98 -6.45 -4.23 8.67
CA GLN A 98 -7.45 -3.23 8.97
C GLN A 98 -7.56 -3.17 10.50
N LEU A 99 -7.14 -2.07 11.11
CA LEU A 99 -7.63 -1.70 12.43
C LEU A 99 -9.11 -1.33 12.27
N CYS A 100 -9.94 -2.32 11.95
CA CYS A 100 -11.36 -2.27 12.23
C CYS A 100 -11.50 -2.33 13.75
N CYS A 101 -11.54 -1.16 14.39
CA CYS A 101 -12.27 -0.98 15.65
C CYS A 101 -13.64 -0.41 15.24
N ILE A 102 -14.73 -1.20 15.31
CA ILE A 102 -15.54 -1.49 16.52
C ILE A 102 -16.18 -0.23 17.08
#